data_AF-A0A841C401-F1
#
_entry.id   AF-A0A841C401-F1
#
_cell.length_a   1.000
_cell.length_b   1.000
_cell.length_c   1.000
_cell.angle_alpha   90.00
_cell.angle_beta   90.00
_cell.angle_gamma   90.00
#
_symmetry.space_group_name_H-M   'P 1'
#
loop_
_entity.id
_entity.type
_entity.pdbx_description
1 polymer ?
#
loop_
_entity_poly.entity_id
_entity_poly.type
_entity_poly.pdbx_seq_one_letter_code
_entity_poly.pdbx_strand_id
1 'polypeptide(L)'
;MKVRKSYLAATTMVATFVMVAAATTQASGAAEPASVTSFDAVKAATANAEALVAARPDAIMSSAGEAYAHGSAISANGLNYIAYERTYQGLPVIGGDFVVVTDAVGKVILTSVAQESQIGTIATTPAISAAAAERVARKQLAKVSSVEPTRLVVSTLTGAAKLAWQTTVVGTGAEGYSRLTVTVDAKSGAVLDKLERVLSGTGNGNWEGTVTVATKLSGGTYSLSSPNTTNMPCQNATGNVTYTGSDDVWGNGVGTNRETGCVDALYGAEKMASMLSAWLNRNGMNGSGGAWPIRVGLNQVNAYYDGSQVQIGKNNAGAWIGATDVISHEMGHGVDDTTPSGISRNGTPGVHRRRLRRGGRGLRGQPERPGRLHGRRGGQPDRRRTHPQHVQPVAQGAPELLLQQHPEH
;
A
#
# COMPACT_ATOMS: atom_id res chain seq x y z
N MET A 1 -7.85 76.58 43.78
CA MET A 1 -8.34 77.90 43.28
C MET A 1 -7.60 78.25 41.97
N LYS A 2 -8.11 79.16 41.12
CA LYS A 2 -7.60 79.36 39.74
C LYS A 2 -6.42 80.35 39.61
N VAL A 3 -5.36 79.89 38.92
CA VAL A 3 -4.65 80.58 37.79
C VAL A 3 -3.96 81.95 38.02
N ARG A 4 -2.68 82.03 37.59
CA ARG A 4 -2.08 83.03 36.64
C ARG A 4 -0.68 82.50 36.21
N LYS A 5 -0.18 82.58 34.95
CA LYS A 5 -0.06 83.68 33.94
C LYS A 5 1.02 84.71 34.31
N SER A 6 1.97 85.14 33.46
CA SER A 6 2.17 84.97 31.99
C SER A 6 3.66 85.07 31.56
N TYR A 7 3.93 84.76 30.27
CA TYR A 7 5.19 84.91 29.52
C TYR A 7 5.66 86.36 29.25
N LEU A 8 6.93 86.55 28.84
CA LEU A 8 7.28 87.23 27.56
C LEU A 8 8.76 87.07 27.11
N ALA A 9 8.99 87.14 25.77
CA ALA A 9 10.18 87.67 25.05
C ALA A 9 11.60 87.04 25.21
N ALA A 10 12.51 87.07 24.21
CA ALA A 10 12.37 87.24 22.75
C ALA A 10 13.69 86.93 21.97
N THR A 11 13.54 86.77 20.63
CA THR A 11 14.54 86.95 19.54
C THR A 11 15.66 85.92 19.31
N THR A 12 16.16 85.92 18.07
CA THR A 12 16.90 84.84 17.39
C THR A 12 18.24 85.31 16.80
N MET A 13 19.21 84.39 16.65
CA MET A 13 20.20 84.48 15.58
C MET A 13 20.66 83.10 15.07
N VAL A 14 21.44 83.11 13.98
CA VAL A 14 21.51 82.03 12.97
C VAL A 14 22.42 80.85 13.33
N ALA A 15 22.06 79.69 12.78
CA ALA A 15 22.65 78.37 12.94
C ALA A 15 24.15 78.21 12.56
N THR A 16 24.73 77.14 13.11
CA THR A 16 25.55 76.18 12.35
C THR A 16 25.17 74.75 12.75
N PHE A 17 25.15 73.83 11.80
CA PHE A 17 24.66 72.46 11.99
C PHE A 17 25.83 71.49 12.18
N VAL A 18 25.89 70.78 13.31
CA VAL A 18 26.75 69.61 13.52
C VAL A 18 25.88 68.51 14.12
N MET A 19 25.70 67.40 13.41
CA MET A 19 24.93 66.27 13.93
C MET A 19 25.76 65.49 14.94
N VAL A 20 25.26 65.40 16.17
CA VAL A 20 25.72 64.42 17.18
C VAL A 20 24.72 63.27 17.19
N ALA A 21 25.18 62.06 16.90
CA ALA A 21 24.35 60.87 16.99
C ALA A 21 24.13 60.48 18.45
N ALA A 22 22.86 60.42 18.88
CA ALA A 22 22.45 59.93 20.19
C ALA A 22 21.82 58.53 20.06
N ALA A 23 22.14 57.62 20.98
CA ALA A 23 21.76 56.22 20.86
C ALA A 23 20.27 55.96 21.14
N THR A 24 19.64 55.13 20.31
CA THR A 24 18.33 54.54 20.57
C THR A 24 18.48 53.17 21.23
N THR A 25 17.71 52.92 22.29
CA THR A 25 17.70 51.64 23.02
C THR A 25 17.19 50.49 22.15
N GLN A 26 17.98 49.42 22.01
CA GLN A 26 17.48 48.18 21.42
C GLN A 26 16.53 47.49 22.39
N ALA A 27 15.30 47.21 21.94
CA ALA A 27 14.38 46.35 22.67
C ALA A 27 14.85 44.88 22.58
N SER A 28 14.74 44.13 23.67
CA SER A 28 14.98 42.69 23.65
C SER A 28 13.91 42.01 22.80
N GLY A 29 14.30 41.51 21.63
CA GLY A 29 13.42 40.69 20.79
C GLY A 29 13.16 39.35 21.47
N ALA A 30 11.89 39.02 21.73
CA ALA A 30 11.53 37.66 22.10
C ALA A 30 11.92 36.71 20.96
N ALA A 31 12.63 35.63 21.28
CA ALA A 31 13.07 34.66 20.28
C ALA A 31 11.84 33.99 19.63
N GLU A 32 11.76 34.07 18.30
CA GLU A 32 10.75 33.38 17.53
C GLU A 32 10.89 31.86 17.73
N PRO A 33 9.81 31.11 18.01
CA PRO A 33 9.90 29.69 18.32
C PRO A 33 10.46 28.92 17.13
N ALA A 34 11.62 28.28 17.33
CA ALA A 34 12.35 27.60 16.25
C ALA A 34 11.47 26.54 15.55
N SER A 35 11.32 26.69 14.23
CA SER A 35 10.53 25.79 13.39
C SER A 35 11.13 24.39 13.36
N VAL A 36 10.62 23.49 14.21
CA VAL A 36 11.02 22.08 14.27
C VAL A 36 10.81 21.44 12.90
N THR A 37 11.86 20.86 12.30
CA THR A 37 11.70 20.19 11.01
C THR A 37 10.95 18.88 11.17
N SER A 38 10.30 18.38 10.12
CA SER A 38 9.61 17.08 10.18
C SER A 38 10.56 15.91 10.49
N PHE A 39 11.85 16.03 10.20
CA PHE A 39 12.86 15.04 10.57
C PHE A 39 13.16 15.07 12.08
N ASP A 40 13.31 16.26 12.66
CA ASP A 40 13.54 16.43 14.10
C ASP A 40 12.31 16.01 14.92
N ALA A 41 11.11 16.32 14.42
CA ALA A 41 9.84 15.89 15.00
C ALA A 41 9.70 14.36 15.03
N VAL A 42 10.05 13.67 13.93
CA VAL A 42 10.05 12.20 13.87
C VAL A 42 11.11 11.61 14.80
N LYS A 43 12.30 12.21 14.88
CA LYS A 43 13.35 11.77 15.81
C LYS A 43 12.93 11.93 17.27
N ALA A 44 12.27 13.04 17.63
CA ALA A 44 11.72 13.27 18.96
C ALA A 44 10.57 12.31 19.28
N ALA A 45 9.68 12.04 18.31
CA ALA A 45 8.60 11.06 18.45
C ALA A 45 9.13 9.65 18.76
N THR A 46 10.14 9.19 18.02
CA THR A 46 10.79 7.89 18.27
C THR A 46 11.47 7.86 19.64
N ALA A 47 12.27 8.87 20.00
CA ALA A 47 12.94 8.92 21.31
C ALA A 47 11.95 8.96 22.50
N ASN A 48 10.81 9.65 22.35
CA ASN A 48 9.77 9.68 23.37
C ASN A 48 8.99 8.36 23.46
N ALA A 49 8.82 7.64 22.34
CA ALA A 49 8.27 6.29 22.33
C ALA A 49 9.24 5.26 22.96
N GLU A 50 10.53 5.34 22.64
CA GLU A 50 11.59 4.57 23.29
C GLU A 50 11.60 4.80 24.81
N ALA A 51 11.52 6.06 25.25
CA ALA A 51 11.46 6.42 26.67
C ALA A 51 10.20 5.87 27.37
N LEU A 52 9.03 5.96 26.72
CA LEU A 52 7.78 5.37 27.23
C LEU A 52 7.91 3.85 27.40
N VAL A 53 8.43 3.16 26.39
CA VAL A 53 8.57 1.69 26.40
C VAL A 53 9.64 1.24 27.41
N ALA A 54 10.73 2.00 27.56
CA ALA A 54 11.74 1.77 28.59
C ALA A 54 11.18 1.92 30.02
N ALA A 55 10.22 2.84 30.22
CA ALA A 55 9.52 3.02 31.50
C ALA A 55 8.50 1.90 31.82
N ARG A 56 8.16 1.02 30.85
CA ARG A 56 7.26 -0.14 31.01
C ARG A 56 5.93 0.14 31.73
N PRO A 57 5.14 1.15 31.31
CA PRO A 57 3.86 1.44 31.95
C PRO A 57 2.88 0.27 31.80
N ASP A 58 1.98 0.10 32.77
CA ASP A 58 0.95 -0.96 32.78
C ASP A 58 0.12 -1.00 31.48
N ALA A 59 -0.08 0.17 30.87
CA ALA A 59 -0.78 0.34 29.60
C ALA A 59 -0.24 -0.53 28.44
N ILE A 60 1.06 -0.88 28.42
CA ILE A 60 1.65 -1.76 27.39
C ILE A 60 1.70 -3.25 27.79
N MET A 61 1.10 -3.62 28.93
CA MET A 61 1.05 -4.99 29.46
C MET A 61 2.44 -5.64 29.57
N SER A 62 3.44 -4.90 30.08
CA SER A 62 4.82 -5.40 30.18
C SER A 62 5.00 -6.47 31.26
N SER A 63 5.79 -7.51 30.96
CA SER A 63 6.22 -8.52 31.93
C SER A 63 7.75 -8.54 32.10
N ALA A 64 8.21 -9.16 33.18
CA ALA A 64 9.63 -9.50 33.34
C ALA A 64 10.11 -10.46 32.24
N GLY A 65 11.37 -10.34 31.81
CA GLY A 65 11.93 -11.15 30.73
C GLY A 65 11.51 -10.74 29.32
N GLU A 66 10.63 -9.75 29.15
CA GLU A 66 10.29 -9.19 27.85
C GLU A 66 11.28 -8.13 27.36
N ALA A 67 11.46 -8.05 26.05
CA ALA A 67 12.19 -6.99 25.35
C ALA A 67 11.46 -6.56 24.06
N TYR A 68 11.64 -5.29 23.67
CA TYR A 68 10.89 -4.66 22.59
C TYR A 68 11.84 -4.09 21.52
N ALA A 69 11.42 -4.14 20.27
CA ALA A 69 12.10 -3.52 19.14
C ALA A 69 11.05 -2.86 18.23
N HIS A 70 11.40 -1.82 17.48
CA HIS A 70 10.50 -1.14 16.57
C HIS A 70 11.16 -0.89 15.21
N GLY A 71 10.33 -0.72 14.19
CA GLY A 71 10.76 -0.21 12.89
C GLY A 71 10.90 1.32 12.88
N SER A 72 11.03 1.87 11.67
CA SER A 72 10.90 3.31 11.43
C SER A 72 9.51 3.82 11.86
N ALA A 73 9.47 5.01 12.46
CA ALA A 73 8.22 5.71 12.73
C ALA A 73 7.47 6.07 11.43
N ILE A 74 6.14 6.03 11.50
CA ILE A 74 5.23 6.28 10.39
C ILE A 74 4.48 7.59 10.67
N SER A 75 4.63 8.61 9.83
CA SER A 75 3.96 9.91 10.05
C SER A 75 2.73 10.10 9.15
N ALA A 76 1.58 10.42 9.75
CA ALA A 76 0.35 10.74 9.02
C ALA A 76 -0.50 11.76 9.80
N ASN A 77 -1.09 12.74 9.11
CA ASN A 77 -2.05 13.71 9.65
C ASN A 77 -1.58 14.48 10.91
N GLY A 78 -0.27 14.72 11.04
CA GLY A 78 0.30 15.39 12.22
C GLY A 78 0.49 14.47 13.44
N LEU A 79 0.36 13.15 13.26
CA LEU A 79 0.68 12.12 14.24
C LEU A 79 1.85 11.25 13.74
N ASN A 80 2.61 10.65 14.65
CA ASN A 80 3.60 9.62 14.33
C ASN A 80 3.29 8.32 15.09
N TYR A 81 3.30 7.21 14.38
CA TYR A 81 2.99 5.87 14.85
C TYR A 81 4.27 5.03 14.87
N ILE A 82 4.64 4.49 16.03
CA ILE A 82 5.83 3.65 16.21
C ILE A 82 5.33 2.27 16.64
N ALA A 83 5.42 1.30 15.73
CA ALA A 83 5.00 -0.08 15.98
C ALA A 83 6.15 -0.89 16.61
N TYR A 84 5.86 -1.54 17.74
CA TYR A 84 6.80 -2.36 18.50
C TYR A 84 6.45 -3.85 18.36
N GLU A 85 7.46 -4.64 17.97
CA GLU A 85 7.48 -6.09 18.14
C GLU A 85 7.95 -6.43 19.55
N ARG A 86 7.42 -7.53 20.11
CA ARG A 86 7.74 -8.03 21.45
C ARG A 86 8.44 -9.38 21.38
N THR A 87 9.44 -9.56 22.23
CA THR A 87 10.04 -10.87 22.55
C THR A 87 9.89 -11.15 24.05
N TYR A 88 9.83 -12.44 24.42
CA TYR A 88 9.89 -12.91 25.81
C TYR A 88 11.00 -13.95 25.92
N GLN A 89 12.02 -13.69 26.75
CA GLN A 89 13.23 -14.51 26.85
C GLN A 89 13.90 -14.80 25.49
N GLY A 90 13.83 -13.84 24.55
CA GLY A 90 14.34 -13.97 23.18
C GLY A 90 13.43 -14.71 22.19
N LEU A 91 12.32 -15.30 22.64
CA LEU A 91 11.30 -15.88 21.75
C LEU A 91 10.36 -14.79 21.22
N PRO A 92 10.00 -14.76 19.92
CA PRO A 92 9.00 -13.84 19.39
C PRO A 92 7.64 -14.04 20.05
N VAL A 93 6.93 -12.94 20.34
CA VAL A 93 5.54 -12.97 20.83
C VAL A 93 4.58 -12.68 19.68
N ILE A 94 3.56 -13.51 19.49
CA ILE A 94 2.48 -13.30 18.51
C ILE A 94 1.21 -12.83 19.22
N GLY A 95 0.59 -11.75 18.71
CA GLY A 95 -0.44 -10.99 19.43
C GLY A 95 0.12 -10.22 20.63
N GLY A 96 1.42 -9.90 20.62
CA GLY A 96 2.13 -9.17 21.68
C GLY A 96 2.49 -7.73 21.29
N ASP A 97 2.18 -7.35 20.06
CA ASP A 97 2.53 -6.10 19.41
C ASP A 97 1.69 -4.92 19.90
N PHE A 98 2.27 -3.71 19.75
CA PHE A 98 1.59 -2.47 20.09
C PHE A 98 2.16 -1.29 19.29
N VAL A 99 1.39 -0.21 19.23
CA VAL A 99 1.75 1.04 18.57
C VAL A 99 1.72 2.18 19.57
N VAL A 100 2.85 2.87 19.73
CA VAL A 100 2.91 4.17 20.40
C VAL A 100 2.56 5.26 19.39
N VAL A 101 1.62 6.13 19.74
CA VAL A 101 1.23 7.27 18.91
C VAL A 101 1.62 8.58 19.59
N THR A 102 2.26 9.44 18.82
CA THR A 102 2.70 10.78 19.22
C THR A 102 2.06 11.85 18.35
N ASP A 103 2.03 13.09 18.83
CA ASP A 103 1.66 14.26 18.03
C ASP A 103 2.85 14.82 17.21
N ALA A 104 2.61 15.93 16.50
CA ALA A 104 3.58 16.58 15.62
C ALA A 104 4.80 17.18 16.34
N VAL A 105 4.79 17.30 17.67
CA VAL A 105 5.96 17.69 18.48
C VAL A 105 6.58 16.49 19.21
N GLY A 106 6.15 15.27 18.87
CA GLY A 106 6.66 14.02 19.40
C GLY A 106 6.13 13.66 20.79
N LYS A 107 5.15 14.38 21.34
CA LYS A 107 4.55 14.04 22.64
C LYS A 107 3.67 12.80 22.48
N VAL A 108 3.82 11.81 23.36
CA VAL A 108 2.94 10.62 23.41
C VAL A 108 1.50 11.05 23.73
N ILE A 109 0.55 10.55 22.94
CA ILE A 109 -0.89 10.81 23.11
C ILE A 109 -1.74 9.55 23.26
N LEU A 110 -1.27 8.39 22.77
CA LEU A 110 -2.02 7.13 22.79
C LEU A 110 -1.07 5.93 22.69
N THR A 111 -1.44 4.81 23.30
CA THR A 111 -0.87 3.48 23.04
C THR A 111 -1.99 2.54 22.62
N SER A 112 -1.83 1.86 21.49
CA SER A 112 -2.76 0.81 21.00
C SER A 112 -2.08 -0.55 21.13
N VAL A 113 -2.64 -1.47 21.90
CA VAL A 113 -1.96 -2.69 22.37
C VAL A 113 -2.81 -3.91 22.08
N ALA A 114 -2.22 -4.97 21.51
CA ALA A 114 -2.94 -6.19 21.14
C ALA A 114 -3.22 -7.15 22.31
N GLN A 115 -2.53 -6.99 23.44
CA GLN A 115 -2.67 -7.86 24.61
C GLN A 115 -3.77 -7.41 25.57
N GLU A 116 -4.65 -8.34 25.92
CA GLU A 116 -5.63 -8.20 27.01
C GLU A 116 -5.01 -8.43 28.41
N SER A 117 -3.83 -9.08 28.48
CA SER A 117 -3.15 -9.40 29.74
C SER A 117 -1.64 -9.55 29.57
N GLN A 118 -0.88 -9.30 30.64
CA GLN A 118 0.57 -9.56 30.73
C GLN A 118 0.88 -11.04 30.48
N ILE A 119 2.06 -11.33 29.90
CA ILE A 119 2.60 -12.69 29.74
C ILE A 119 2.88 -13.34 31.11
N GLY A 120 3.33 -12.53 32.08
CA GLY A 120 3.76 -13.01 33.39
C GLY A 120 4.99 -13.91 33.28
N THR A 121 5.04 -14.98 34.08
CA THR A 121 6.15 -15.94 34.07
C THR A 121 5.69 -17.28 33.47
N ILE A 122 6.09 -17.53 32.22
CA ILE A 122 5.90 -18.83 31.54
C ILE A 122 7.25 -19.55 31.31
N ALA A 123 7.19 -20.88 31.30
CA ALA A 123 8.33 -21.72 30.95
C ALA A 123 8.56 -21.77 29.43
N THR A 124 9.82 -21.71 29.01
CA THR A 124 10.25 -21.63 27.61
C THR A 124 10.79 -22.94 27.04
N THR A 125 10.88 -23.99 27.85
CA THR A 125 11.22 -25.35 27.41
C THR A 125 9.98 -26.05 26.84
N PRO A 126 9.96 -26.42 25.54
CA PRO A 126 8.84 -27.13 24.94
C PRO A 126 8.83 -28.62 25.34
N ALA A 127 7.65 -29.18 25.61
CA ALA A 127 7.50 -30.60 25.94
C ALA A 127 7.30 -31.48 24.68
N ILE A 128 6.74 -30.91 23.61
CA ILE A 128 6.69 -31.55 22.28
C ILE A 128 7.78 -30.94 21.39
N SER A 129 8.38 -31.74 20.51
CA SER A 129 9.37 -31.23 19.54
C SER A 129 8.71 -30.48 18.38
N ALA A 130 9.48 -29.62 17.70
CA ALA A 130 9.06 -28.94 16.47
C ALA A 130 8.46 -29.91 15.43
N ALA A 131 9.11 -31.07 15.23
CA ALA A 131 8.63 -32.11 14.32
C ALA A 131 7.32 -32.78 14.78
N ALA A 132 6.98 -32.76 16.08
CA ALA A 132 5.68 -33.21 16.56
C ALA A 132 4.59 -32.17 16.28
N ALA A 133 4.86 -30.89 16.53
CA ALA A 133 3.96 -29.79 16.16
C ALA A 133 3.73 -29.71 14.65
N GLU A 134 4.78 -29.91 13.83
CA GLU A 134 4.66 -29.98 12.38
C GLU A 134 3.70 -31.09 11.92
N ARG A 135 3.73 -32.26 12.56
CA ARG A 135 2.76 -33.35 12.29
C ARG A 135 1.32 -33.00 12.70
N VAL A 136 1.11 -32.06 13.63
CA VAL A 136 -0.22 -31.52 13.96
C VAL A 136 -0.64 -30.47 12.93
N ALA A 137 0.28 -29.60 12.50
CA ALA A 137 0.04 -28.59 11.47
C ALA A 137 -0.28 -29.22 10.09
N ARG A 138 0.47 -30.24 9.68
CA ARG A 138 0.23 -30.99 8.42
C ARG A 138 -1.17 -31.62 8.36
N LYS A 139 -1.74 -32.02 9.49
CA LYS A 139 -3.11 -32.58 9.58
C LYS A 139 -4.22 -31.55 9.40
N GLN A 140 -3.91 -30.26 9.31
CA GLN A 140 -4.91 -29.21 9.08
C GLN A 140 -5.27 -29.06 7.59
N LEU A 141 -4.51 -29.68 6.67
CA LEU A 141 -4.78 -29.71 5.23
C LEU A 141 -5.05 -31.14 4.76
N ALA A 142 -5.84 -31.29 3.69
CA ALA A 142 -6.13 -32.59 3.07
C ALA A 142 -4.92 -33.13 2.28
N LYS A 143 -4.12 -32.23 1.71
CA LYS A 143 -2.84 -32.52 1.06
C LYS A 143 -1.83 -31.46 1.44
N VAL A 144 -0.57 -31.85 1.66
CA VAL A 144 0.55 -30.92 1.92
C VAL A 144 1.59 -31.09 0.81
N SER A 145 1.99 -29.98 0.18
CA SER A 145 3.04 -29.92 -0.86
C SER A 145 4.38 -29.46 -0.32
N SER A 146 4.40 -28.52 0.63
CA SER A 146 5.62 -28.06 1.32
C SER A 146 5.31 -27.51 2.72
N VAL A 147 6.35 -27.29 3.52
CA VAL A 147 6.26 -26.78 4.90
C VAL A 147 7.42 -25.82 5.15
N GLU A 148 7.14 -24.70 5.81
CA GLU A 148 8.12 -23.69 6.21
C GLU A 148 8.74 -24.02 7.58
N PRO A 149 9.94 -23.49 7.92
CA PRO A 149 10.59 -23.78 9.20
C PRO A 149 9.69 -23.54 10.41
N THR A 150 9.46 -24.60 11.20
CA THR A 150 8.72 -24.53 12.47
C THR A 150 9.57 -23.82 13.52
N ARG A 151 9.04 -22.75 14.12
CA ARG A 151 9.76 -21.93 15.12
C ARG A 151 9.00 -21.82 16.44
N LEU A 152 9.75 -21.70 17.54
CA LEU A 152 9.20 -21.55 18.89
C LEU A 152 8.83 -20.08 19.13
N VAL A 153 7.65 -19.83 19.68
CA VAL A 153 7.07 -18.50 19.94
C VAL A 153 6.30 -18.51 21.26
N VAL A 154 5.98 -17.32 21.76
CA VAL A 154 4.94 -17.14 22.78
C VAL A 154 3.68 -16.62 22.11
N SER A 155 2.52 -17.24 22.37
CA SER A 155 1.24 -16.79 21.84
C SER A 155 0.40 -16.14 22.94
N THR A 156 -0.09 -14.92 22.68
CA THR A 156 -1.12 -14.24 23.48
C THR A 156 -2.44 -14.10 22.71
N LEU A 157 -2.63 -14.87 21.64
CA LEU A 157 -3.84 -14.83 20.79
C LEU A 157 -5.09 -15.51 21.40
N THR A 158 -4.93 -16.31 22.47
CA THR A 158 -6.02 -17.12 23.04
C THR A 158 -6.00 -17.15 24.58
N GLY A 159 -6.33 -16.00 25.18
CA GLY A 159 -6.30 -15.79 26.62
C GLY A 159 -4.88 -15.78 27.17
N ALA A 160 -4.67 -16.39 28.34
CA ALA A 160 -3.37 -16.42 29.01
C ALA A 160 -2.23 -16.96 28.11
N ALA A 161 -1.05 -16.34 28.23
CA ALA A 161 0.09 -16.59 27.36
C ALA A 161 0.58 -18.05 27.38
N LYS A 162 0.92 -18.58 26.21
CA LYS A 162 1.38 -19.98 26.04
C LYS A 162 2.65 -20.05 25.20
N LEU A 163 3.55 -20.94 25.59
CA LEU A 163 4.64 -21.40 24.72
C LEU A 163 4.03 -22.22 23.57
N ALA A 164 4.37 -21.88 22.32
CA ALA A 164 3.80 -22.51 21.15
C ALA A 164 4.84 -22.70 20.03
N TRP A 165 4.60 -23.69 19.18
CA TRP A 165 5.27 -23.85 17.89
C TRP A 165 4.41 -23.21 16.80
N GLN A 166 4.99 -22.35 15.97
CA GLN A 166 4.33 -21.86 14.76
C GLN A 166 4.96 -22.49 13.52
N THR A 167 4.10 -23.09 12.68
CA THR A 167 4.45 -23.76 11.42
C THR A 167 3.56 -23.21 10.31
N THR A 168 4.12 -22.88 9.14
CA THR A 168 3.29 -22.68 7.92
C THR A 168 3.33 -23.96 7.09
N VAL A 169 2.15 -24.48 6.74
CA VAL A 169 2.01 -25.62 5.82
C VAL A 169 1.37 -25.15 4.52
N VAL A 170 1.87 -25.64 3.39
CA VAL A 170 1.39 -25.29 2.05
C VAL A 170 0.79 -26.54 1.42
N GLY A 171 -0.35 -26.40 0.72
CA GLY A 171 -0.98 -27.51 0.03
C GLY A 171 -2.43 -27.24 -0.37
N THR A 172 -3.32 -28.15 -0.01
CA THR A 172 -4.74 -28.11 -0.39
C THR A 172 -5.61 -28.41 0.84
N GLY A 173 -6.45 -27.44 1.22
CA GLY A 173 -7.46 -27.58 2.27
C GLY A 173 -8.77 -28.18 1.73
N ALA A 174 -9.85 -28.04 2.51
CA ALA A 174 -11.20 -28.40 2.05
C ALA A 174 -11.74 -27.43 0.96
N GLU A 175 -11.19 -26.23 0.90
CA GLU A 175 -11.69 -25.10 0.11
C GLU A 175 -10.90 -24.82 -1.18
N GLY A 176 -9.66 -25.30 -1.28
CA GLY A 176 -8.76 -25.00 -2.40
C GLY A 176 -7.29 -25.07 -2.00
N TYR A 177 -6.43 -24.35 -2.73
CA TYR A 177 -5.03 -24.14 -2.37
C TYR A 177 -4.93 -23.39 -1.02
N SER A 178 -3.92 -23.69 -0.21
CA SER A 178 -3.77 -23.14 1.14
C SER A 178 -2.30 -22.95 1.53
N ARG A 179 -2.03 -21.91 2.33
CA ARG A 179 -0.76 -21.61 3.00
C ARG A 179 -1.05 -21.28 4.47
N LEU A 180 -1.65 -22.25 5.15
CA LEU A 180 -2.09 -22.14 6.53
C LEU A 180 -0.91 -22.04 7.51
N THR A 181 -0.80 -20.93 8.23
CA THR A 181 -0.03 -20.89 9.47
C THR A 181 -0.85 -21.50 10.60
N VAL A 182 -0.27 -22.48 11.29
CA VAL A 182 -0.86 -23.16 12.44
C VAL A 182 0.00 -22.87 13.67
N THR A 183 -0.64 -22.44 14.75
CA THR A 183 -0.02 -22.24 16.06
C THR A 183 -0.41 -23.41 16.96
N VAL A 184 0.56 -24.19 17.42
CA VAL A 184 0.37 -25.43 18.21
C VAL A 184 0.98 -25.26 19.61
N ASP A 185 0.21 -25.54 20.65
CA ASP A 185 0.65 -25.50 22.05
C ASP A 185 1.85 -26.43 22.29
N ALA A 186 2.96 -25.87 22.76
CA ALA A 186 4.24 -26.58 22.88
C ALA A 186 4.31 -27.55 24.07
N LYS A 187 3.27 -27.60 24.92
CA LYS A 187 3.16 -28.52 26.07
C LYS A 187 2.25 -29.71 25.76
N SER A 188 1.16 -29.49 25.04
CA SER A 188 0.06 -30.45 24.84
C SER A 188 -0.13 -30.91 23.39
N GLY A 189 0.35 -30.16 22.40
CA GLY A 189 0.08 -30.43 20.99
C GLY A 189 -1.32 -30.03 20.52
N ALA A 190 -2.11 -29.34 21.34
CA ALA A 190 -3.37 -28.74 20.91
C ALA A 190 -3.12 -27.62 19.89
N VAL A 191 -3.98 -27.51 18.86
CA VAL A 191 -3.99 -26.33 17.99
C VAL A 191 -4.61 -25.16 18.76
N LEU A 192 -3.87 -24.06 18.86
CA LEU A 192 -4.32 -22.83 19.51
C LEU A 192 -4.97 -21.88 18.50
N ASP A 193 -4.38 -21.75 17.32
CA ASP A 193 -4.77 -20.78 16.30
C ASP A 193 -4.42 -21.27 14.89
N LYS A 194 -5.15 -20.76 13.88
CA LYS A 194 -5.02 -21.06 12.46
C LYS A 194 -5.28 -19.80 11.62
N LEU A 195 -4.25 -19.32 10.92
CA LEU A 195 -4.28 -18.16 10.04
C LEU A 195 -3.99 -18.59 8.60
N GLU A 196 -4.96 -18.45 7.70
CA GLU A 196 -4.75 -18.65 6.26
C GLU A 196 -3.92 -17.49 5.68
N ARG A 197 -3.00 -17.81 4.76
CA ARG A 197 -2.13 -16.83 4.07
C ARG A 197 -2.18 -16.95 2.55
N VAL A 198 -3.06 -17.79 2.01
CA VAL A 198 -3.30 -17.88 0.56
C VAL A 198 -4.08 -16.68 0.04
N LEU A 199 -3.60 -16.21 -1.10
CA LEU A 199 -4.10 -15.09 -1.89
C LEU A 199 -3.79 -15.48 -3.35
N SER A 200 -4.60 -16.39 -3.94
CA SER A 200 -4.15 -17.19 -5.10
C SER A 200 -5.15 -17.32 -6.25
N GLY A 201 -5.98 -16.31 -6.49
CA GLY A 201 -6.80 -16.26 -7.69
C GLY A 201 -5.91 -16.21 -8.93
N THR A 202 -6.16 -17.12 -9.87
CA THR A 202 -5.46 -17.15 -11.16
C THR A 202 -6.22 -16.24 -12.12
N GLY A 203 -5.73 -15.02 -12.26
CA GLY A 203 -6.33 -14.03 -13.17
C GLY A 203 -5.67 -14.06 -14.54
N ASN A 204 -6.43 -14.33 -15.60
CA ASN A 204 -5.97 -14.23 -16.98
C ASN A 204 -6.30 -12.83 -17.54
N GLY A 205 -5.41 -11.87 -17.28
CA GLY A 205 -5.53 -10.49 -17.75
C GLY A 205 -5.11 -10.30 -19.22
N ASN A 206 -5.56 -9.21 -19.83
CA ASN A 206 -5.18 -8.81 -21.18
C ASN A 206 -3.89 -7.96 -21.20
N TRP A 207 -3.53 -7.31 -20.09
CA TRP A 207 -2.42 -6.35 -20.04
C TRP A 207 -1.11 -6.90 -19.50
N GLU A 208 -1.17 -7.69 -18.43
CA GLU A 208 0.00 -8.28 -17.77
C GLU A 208 0.05 -9.82 -17.92
N GLY A 209 -0.91 -10.40 -18.67
CA GLY A 209 -1.05 -11.84 -18.89
C GLY A 209 -1.68 -12.60 -17.71
N THR A 210 -1.31 -13.87 -17.53
CA THR A 210 -1.74 -14.65 -16.36
C THR A 210 -0.98 -14.18 -15.12
N VAL A 211 -1.73 -13.71 -14.12
CA VAL A 211 -1.26 -13.10 -12.88
C VAL A 211 -1.93 -13.72 -11.66
N THR A 212 -1.30 -13.58 -10.49
CA THR A 212 -1.97 -13.84 -9.21
C THR A 212 -2.68 -12.59 -8.72
N VAL A 213 -3.98 -12.71 -8.43
CA VAL A 213 -4.85 -11.71 -7.78
C VAL A 213 -5.37 -12.25 -6.46
N ALA A 214 -5.59 -11.40 -5.46
CA ALA A 214 -6.20 -11.85 -4.21
C ALA A 214 -7.72 -11.69 -4.22
N THR A 215 -8.41 -12.72 -3.76
CA THR A 215 -9.86 -12.91 -3.85
C THR A 215 -10.42 -13.28 -2.48
N LYS A 216 -11.75 -13.28 -2.35
CA LYS A 216 -12.45 -13.70 -1.12
C LYS A 216 -13.31 -14.93 -1.39
N LEU A 217 -13.08 -15.98 -0.63
CA LEU A 217 -13.96 -17.14 -0.55
C LEU A 217 -14.96 -16.98 0.60
N SER A 218 -16.23 -17.32 0.37
CA SER A 218 -17.25 -17.41 1.40
C SER A 218 -18.31 -18.45 1.00
N GLY A 219 -18.55 -19.45 1.86
CA GLY A 219 -19.59 -20.46 1.63
C GLY A 219 -19.42 -21.26 0.33
N GLY A 220 -18.17 -21.54 -0.08
CA GLY A 220 -17.86 -22.22 -1.34
C GLY A 220 -17.95 -21.33 -2.59
N THR A 221 -18.30 -20.04 -2.44
CA THR A 221 -18.32 -19.06 -3.55
C THR A 221 -17.10 -18.15 -3.47
N TYR A 222 -16.25 -18.19 -4.48
CA TYR A 222 -15.16 -17.22 -4.66
C TYR A 222 -15.72 -15.89 -5.18
N SER A 223 -15.05 -14.78 -4.86
CA SER A 223 -15.44 -13.44 -5.29
C SER A 223 -14.22 -12.55 -5.58
N LEU A 224 -14.30 -11.80 -6.68
CA LEU A 224 -13.21 -10.98 -7.21
C LEU A 224 -13.09 -9.65 -6.45
N SER A 225 -12.73 -9.76 -5.16
CA SER A 225 -12.51 -8.64 -4.25
C SER A 225 -11.30 -8.92 -3.36
N SER A 226 -10.41 -7.95 -3.23
CA SER A 226 -9.22 -8.11 -2.39
C SER A 226 -9.60 -8.31 -0.92
N PRO A 227 -9.07 -9.34 -0.23
CA PRO A 227 -9.15 -9.47 1.22
C PRO A 227 -8.17 -8.52 1.94
N ASN A 228 -7.13 -8.04 1.25
CA ASN A 228 -6.06 -7.21 1.82
C ASN A 228 -6.37 -5.71 1.84
N THR A 229 -7.51 -5.28 1.29
CA THR A 229 -7.89 -3.87 1.21
C THR A 229 -9.41 -3.75 1.28
N THR A 230 -9.87 -3.06 2.32
CA THR A 230 -11.30 -2.83 2.58
C THR A 230 -11.94 -2.07 1.42
N ASN A 231 -13.18 -2.41 1.07
CA ASN A 231 -13.94 -1.74 0.01
C ASN A 231 -13.27 -1.78 -1.40
N MET A 232 -12.49 -2.82 -1.70
CA MET A 232 -11.90 -3.05 -3.03
C MET A 232 -12.46 -4.31 -3.74
N PRO A 233 -13.75 -4.34 -4.12
CA PRO A 233 -14.30 -5.31 -5.08
C PRO A 233 -14.08 -4.86 -6.53
N CYS A 234 -13.94 -5.81 -7.45
CA CYS A 234 -14.17 -5.56 -8.88
C CYS A 234 -15.54 -6.07 -9.30
N GLN A 235 -16.30 -5.22 -9.98
CA GLN A 235 -17.72 -5.37 -10.22
C GLN A 235 -18.08 -5.18 -11.69
N ASN A 236 -19.15 -5.82 -12.11
CA ASN A 236 -19.83 -5.50 -13.35
C ASN A 236 -20.49 -4.11 -13.20
N ALA A 237 -20.13 -3.15 -14.06
CA ALA A 237 -20.74 -1.82 -14.07
C ALA A 237 -22.25 -1.85 -14.35
N THR A 238 -22.74 -2.92 -14.97
CA THR A 238 -24.17 -3.20 -15.06
C THR A 238 -24.64 -3.89 -13.77
N GLY A 239 -25.41 -3.17 -12.96
CA GLY A 239 -25.99 -3.68 -11.71
C GLY A 239 -25.06 -3.61 -10.48
N ASN A 240 -23.80 -3.18 -10.64
CA ASN A 240 -22.81 -3.04 -9.56
C ASN A 240 -22.52 -4.35 -8.81
N VAL A 241 -22.64 -5.49 -9.50
CA VAL A 241 -22.47 -6.84 -8.92
C VAL A 241 -20.99 -7.24 -8.95
N THR A 242 -20.42 -7.56 -7.79
CA THR A 242 -19.06 -8.14 -7.69
C THR A 242 -19.01 -9.48 -8.42
N TYR A 243 -17.94 -9.76 -9.19
CA TYR A 243 -17.79 -11.06 -9.85
C TYR A 243 -17.65 -12.20 -8.84
N THR A 244 -18.33 -13.32 -9.09
CA THR A 244 -18.40 -14.50 -8.20
C THR A 244 -18.32 -15.80 -9.00
N GLY A 245 -17.60 -16.80 -8.50
CA GLY A 245 -17.39 -18.10 -9.16
C GLY A 245 -17.35 -19.28 -8.19
N SER A 246 -17.43 -20.50 -8.73
CA SER A 246 -17.23 -21.77 -7.99
C SER A 246 -15.77 -22.20 -7.89
N ASP A 247 -14.88 -21.54 -8.63
CA ASP A 247 -13.44 -21.70 -8.59
C ASP A 247 -12.77 -20.31 -8.52
N ASP A 248 -11.44 -20.30 -8.42
CA ASP A 248 -10.62 -19.08 -8.28
C ASP A 248 -9.84 -18.78 -9.57
N VAL A 249 -10.42 -19.09 -10.74
CA VAL A 249 -9.81 -18.86 -12.07
C VAL A 249 -10.65 -17.84 -12.84
N TRP A 250 -10.07 -16.67 -13.07
CA TRP A 250 -10.80 -15.48 -13.50
C TRP A 250 -10.35 -14.98 -14.86
N GLY A 251 -11.29 -14.65 -15.74
CA GLY A 251 -11.01 -14.10 -17.06
C GLY A 251 -10.38 -15.10 -18.02
N ASN A 252 -10.21 -14.66 -19.27
CA ASN A 252 -9.75 -15.49 -20.38
C ASN A 252 -8.67 -14.82 -21.24
N GLY A 253 -8.02 -13.77 -20.75
CA GLY A 253 -7.01 -12.99 -21.47
C GLY A 253 -7.53 -12.12 -22.63
N VAL A 254 -8.79 -12.30 -23.07
CA VAL A 254 -9.40 -11.50 -24.15
C VAL A 254 -9.87 -10.16 -23.60
N GLY A 255 -9.26 -9.06 -24.02
CA GLY A 255 -9.53 -7.72 -23.51
C GLY A 255 -10.95 -7.17 -23.69
N THR A 256 -11.84 -7.84 -24.45
CA THR A 256 -13.27 -7.50 -24.54
C THR A 256 -14.13 -8.20 -23.47
N ASN A 257 -13.60 -9.23 -22.78
CA ASN A 257 -14.26 -9.86 -21.64
C ASN A 257 -14.16 -8.94 -20.41
N ARG A 258 -15.30 -8.64 -19.76
CA ARG A 258 -15.35 -7.75 -18.58
C ARG A 258 -14.63 -8.34 -17.36
N GLU A 259 -14.62 -9.66 -17.21
CA GLU A 259 -13.93 -10.34 -16.11
C GLU A 259 -12.40 -10.27 -16.29
N THR A 260 -11.90 -10.48 -17.51
CA THR A 260 -10.51 -10.18 -17.89
C THR A 260 -10.13 -8.74 -17.56
N GLY A 261 -10.99 -7.77 -17.94
CA GLY A 261 -10.78 -6.36 -17.59
C GLY A 261 -10.84 -6.09 -16.08
N CYS A 262 -11.58 -6.90 -15.32
CA CYS A 262 -11.64 -6.82 -13.86
C CYS A 262 -10.43 -7.47 -13.17
N VAL A 263 -9.84 -8.52 -13.77
CA VAL A 263 -8.55 -9.08 -13.35
C VAL A 263 -7.44 -8.04 -13.50
N ASP A 264 -7.30 -7.44 -14.70
CA ASP A 264 -6.30 -6.40 -14.96
C ASP A 264 -6.45 -5.23 -13.96
N ALA A 265 -7.70 -4.82 -13.69
CA ALA A 265 -8.00 -3.73 -12.79
C ALA A 265 -7.80 -4.05 -11.29
N LEU A 266 -8.20 -5.23 -10.82
CA LEU A 266 -7.94 -5.63 -9.44
C LEU A 266 -6.43 -5.80 -9.21
N TYR A 267 -5.72 -6.46 -10.12
CA TYR A 267 -4.26 -6.60 -10.08
C TYR A 267 -3.56 -5.23 -10.01
N GLY A 268 -3.92 -4.29 -10.89
CA GLY A 268 -3.34 -2.95 -10.90
C GLY A 268 -3.57 -2.18 -9.59
N ALA A 269 -4.78 -2.29 -9.03
CA ALA A 269 -5.11 -1.71 -7.73
C ALA A 269 -4.30 -2.36 -6.57
N GLU A 270 -4.14 -3.68 -6.56
CA GLU A 270 -3.34 -4.39 -5.55
C GLU A 270 -1.84 -4.04 -5.63
N LYS A 271 -1.28 -3.85 -6.82
CA LYS A 271 0.09 -3.34 -6.96
C LYS A 271 0.21 -1.89 -6.52
N MET A 272 -0.80 -1.05 -6.76
CA MET A 272 -0.81 0.32 -6.20
C MET A 272 -0.89 0.32 -4.67
N ALA A 273 -1.77 -0.49 -4.05
CA ALA A 273 -1.85 -0.59 -2.60
C ALA A 273 -0.52 -1.08 -1.98
N SER A 274 0.10 -2.08 -2.60
CA SER A 274 1.43 -2.59 -2.23
C SER A 274 2.51 -1.51 -2.34
N MET A 275 2.51 -0.72 -3.42
CA MET A 275 3.45 0.39 -3.64
C MET A 275 3.24 1.55 -2.65
N LEU A 276 1.99 1.92 -2.37
CA LEU A 276 1.65 2.97 -1.40
C LEU A 276 2.12 2.61 0.02
N SER A 277 1.96 1.34 0.40
CA SER A 277 2.51 0.81 1.65
C SER A 277 4.04 0.81 1.61
N ALA A 278 4.67 0.13 0.64
CA ALA A 278 6.11 -0.08 0.62
C ALA A 278 6.96 1.19 0.39
N TRP A 279 6.43 2.22 -0.27
CA TRP A 279 7.21 3.43 -0.63
C TRP A 279 6.82 4.69 0.14
N LEU A 280 5.58 4.78 0.63
CA LEU A 280 5.04 5.96 1.31
C LEU A 280 4.48 5.65 2.70
N ASN A 281 4.52 4.38 3.12
CA ASN A 281 3.91 3.85 4.34
C ASN A 281 2.42 4.25 4.51
N ARG A 282 1.69 4.45 3.41
CA ARG A 282 0.27 4.79 3.43
C ARG A 282 -0.56 3.52 3.58
N ASN A 283 -1.36 3.46 4.64
CA ASN A 283 -2.27 2.35 4.91
C ASN A 283 -3.44 2.34 3.92
N GLY A 284 -3.34 1.55 2.85
CA GLY A 284 -4.33 1.53 1.77
C GLY A 284 -4.37 2.83 0.95
N MET A 285 -5.35 2.94 0.05
CA MET A 285 -5.49 4.10 -0.83
C MET A 285 -6.23 5.25 -0.15
N ASN A 286 -7.26 4.95 0.65
CA ASN A 286 -7.99 5.93 1.46
C ASN A 286 -7.23 6.40 2.72
N GLY A 287 -6.06 5.81 3.03
CA GLY A 287 -5.28 6.12 4.23
C GLY A 287 -5.74 5.42 5.52
N SER A 288 -6.71 4.50 5.43
CA SER A 288 -7.25 3.71 6.54
C SER A 288 -7.49 2.25 6.16
N GLY A 289 -6.60 1.66 5.35
CA GLY A 289 -6.63 0.25 4.98
C GLY A 289 -7.65 -0.13 3.89
N GLY A 290 -8.23 0.85 3.21
CA GLY A 290 -9.23 0.65 2.17
C GLY A 290 -8.96 1.37 0.86
N ALA A 291 -9.86 1.15 -0.09
CA ALA A 291 -9.92 1.79 -1.40
C ALA A 291 -11.40 1.98 -1.82
N TRP A 292 -11.67 1.98 -3.12
CA TRP A 292 -13.00 2.16 -3.71
C TRP A 292 -13.34 0.99 -4.64
N PRO A 293 -14.65 0.73 -4.90
CA PRO A 293 -15.07 -0.27 -5.88
C PRO A 293 -14.57 0.04 -7.29
N ILE A 294 -14.16 -0.99 -8.00
CA ILE A 294 -13.84 -0.93 -9.43
C ILE A 294 -15.05 -1.45 -10.20
N ARG A 295 -15.48 -0.75 -11.25
CA ARG A 295 -16.59 -1.15 -12.10
C ARG A 295 -16.18 -1.21 -13.57
N VAL A 296 -16.18 -2.41 -14.14
CA VAL A 296 -15.84 -2.65 -15.54
C VAL A 296 -17.12 -2.80 -16.36
N GLY A 297 -17.24 -2.03 -17.45
CA GLY A 297 -18.37 -2.11 -18.37
C GLY A 297 -18.91 -0.80 -18.93
N LEU A 298 -18.29 0.35 -18.62
CA LEU A 298 -18.71 1.65 -19.12
C LEU A 298 -18.62 1.71 -20.65
N ASN A 299 -19.70 2.06 -21.34
CA ASN A 299 -19.76 2.08 -22.80
C ASN A 299 -19.17 3.38 -23.41
N GLN A 300 -18.01 3.83 -22.92
CA GLN A 300 -17.32 5.06 -23.33
C GLN A 300 -15.82 4.83 -23.46
N VAL A 301 -15.15 5.70 -24.24
CA VAL A 301 -13.69 5.74 -24.35
C VAL A 301 -13.10 6.59 -23.23
N ASN A 302 -13.25 6.10 -22.00
CA ASN A 302 -12.82 6.78 -20.79
C ASN A 302 -12.56 5.79 -19.64
N ALA A 303 -11.77 6.22 -18.66
CA ALA A 303 -11.76 5.68 -17.30
C ALA A 303 -11.80 6.89 -16.34
N TYR A 304 -12.44 6.76 -15.19
CA TYR A 304 -12.50 7.86 -14.21
C TYR A 304 -12.75 7.39 -12.77
N TYR A 305 -12.24 8.15 -11.81
CA TYR A 305 -12.74 8.19 -10.42
C TYR A 305 -13.78 9.30 -10.24
N ASP A 306 -14.82 9.07 -9.42
CA ASP A 306 -15.93 10.02 -9.22
C ASP A 306 -16.16 10.51 -7.77
N GLY A 307 -15.24 10.21 -6.86
CA GLY A 307 -15.41 10.45 -5.42
C GLY A 307 -15.93 9.24 -4.64
N SER A 308 -16.43 8.21 -5.33
CA SER A 308 -17.03 7.02 -4.70
C SER A 308 -16.51 5.67 -5.26
N GLN A 309 -16.14 5.63 -6.54
CA GLN A 309 -15.74 4.42 -7.25
C GLN A 309 -14.82 4.75 -8.44
N VAL A 310 -14.19 3.72 -9.01
CA VAL A 310 -13.47 3.79 -10.30
C VAL A 310 -14.31 3.12 -11.37
N GLN A 311 -14.61 3.84 -12.46
CA GLN A 311 -15.36 3.38 -13.62
C GLN A 311 -14.40 3.12 -14.80
N ILE A 312 -14.42 1.90 -15.34
CA ILE A 312 -13.54 1.45 -16.44
C ILE A 312 -14.37 1.23 -17.71
N GLY A 313 -14.07 2.03 -18.73
CA GLY A 313 -14.60 1.90 -20.07
C GLY A 313 -13.67 1.16 -21.03
N LYS A 314 -13.91 1.37 -22.33
CA LYS A 314 -13.29 0.60 -23.43
C LYS A 314 -12.47 1.51 -24.35
N ASN A 315 -11.35 1.03 -24.87
CA ASN A 315 -10.58 1.75 -25.88
C ASN A 315 -11.31 1.78 -27.25
N ASN A 316 -10.74 2.48 -28.24
CA ASN A 316 -11.30 2.57 -29.60
C ASN A 316 -11.45 1.22 -30.33
N ALA A 317 -10.74 0.16 -29.90
CA ALA A 317 -10.87 -1.19 -30.41
C ALA A 317 -11.86 -2.06 -29.59
N GLY A 318 -12.54 -1.48 -28.60
CA GLY A 318 -13.57 -2.14 -27.79
C GLY A 318 -13.06 -2.92 -26.58
N ALA A 319 -11.75 -3.00 -26.34
CA ALA A 319 -11.16 -3.69 -25.19
C ALA A 319 -11.10 -2.78 -23.94
N TRP A 320 -11.27 -3.35 -22.75
CA TRP A 320 -11.33 -2.60 -21.49
C TRP A 320 -9.99 -1.93 -21.15
N ILE A 321 -10.07 -0.72 -20.56
CA ILE A 321 -8.90 0.09 -20.21
C ILE A 321 -8.33 -0.36 -18.84
N GLY A 322 -7.88 -1.62 -18.81
CA GLY A 322 -7.34 -2.29 -17.61
C GLY A 322 -5.87 -2.02 -17.31
N ALA A 323 -5.16 -1.22 -18.11
CA ALA A 323 -3.72 -1.02 -17.99
C ALA A 323 -3.30 -0.53 -16.60
N THR A 324 -2.33 -1.20 -15.98
CA THR A 324 -1.86 -0.96 -14.59
C THR A 324 -1.61 0.52 -14.26
N ASP A 325 -1.09 1.32 -15.19
CA ASP A 325 -0.80 2.73 -14.99
C ASP A 325 -2.04 3.65 -15.09
N VAL A 326 -3.07 3.27 -15.84
CA VAL A 326 -4.40 3.94 -15.85
C VAL A 326 -5.17 3.58 -14.58
N ILE A 327 -5.20 2.31 -14.19
CA ILE A 327 -5.84 1.86 -12.95
C ILE A 327 -5.22 2.57 -11.73
N SER A 328 -3.89 2.69 -11.71
CA SER A 328 -3.17 3.46 -10.69
C SER A 328 -3.38 4.98 -10.81
N HIS A 329 -3.83 5.49 -11.95
CA HIS A 329 -4.17 6.90 -12.13
C HIS A 329 -5.51 7.22 -11.47
N GLU A 330 -6.54 6.42 -11.74
CA GLU A 330 -7.89 6.64 -11.20
C GLU A 330 -7.95 6.37 -9.69
N MET A 331 -7.32 5.30 -9.21
CA MET A 331 -7.11 5.09 -7.77
C MET A 331 -6.26 6.20 -7.14
N GLY A 332 -5.33 6.78 -7.91
CA GLY A 332 -4.56 7.96 -7.51
C GLY A 332 -5.41 9.22 -7.30
N HIS A 333 -6.52 9.38 -8.02
CA HIS A 333 -7.45 10.47 -7.79
C HIS A 333 -8.21 10.31 -6.47
N GLY A 334 -8.56 9.09 -6.07
CA GLY A 334 -9.06 8.82 -4.71
C GLY A 334 -8.01 9.08 -3.62
N VAL A 335 -6.73 8.80 -3.88
CA VAL A 335 -5.63 9.19 -2.97
C VAL A 335 -5.53 10.72 -2.83
N ASP A 336 -5.55 11.46 -3.94
CA ASP A 336 -5.52 12.94 -3.92
C ASP A 336 -6.72 13.50 -3.11
N ASP A 337 -7.92 12.97 -3.35
CA ASP A 337 -9.19 13.34 -2.68
C ASP A 337 -9.18 12.99 -1.17
N THR A 338 -8.53 11.89 -0.78
CA THR A 338 -8.28 11.48 0.62
C THR A 338 -6.91 11.93 1.15
N THR A 339 -6.44 13.11 0.74
CA THR A 339 -5.35 13.84 1.40
C THR A 339 -5.74 15.30 1.65
N PRO A 340 -5.16 15.98 2.66
CA PRO A 340 -5.56 17.35 3.04
C PRO A 340 -5.35 18.46 2.00
N SER A 341 -4.94 18.15 0.77
CA SER A 341 -4.86 19.10 -0.35
C SER A 341 -6.07 19.04 -1.29
N GLY A 342 -6.78 17.90 -1.34
CA GLY A 342 -7.95 17.67 -2.19
C GLY A 342 -7.72 17.77 -3.71
N ILE A 343 -8.79 17.58 -4.47
CA ILE A 343 -8.78 17.70 -5.93
C ILE A 343 -8.59 19.18 -6.33
N SER A 344 -7.39 19.53 -6.81
CA SER A 344 -7.05 20.89 -7.27
C SER A 344 -7.88 21.32 -8.49
N ARG A 345 -8.92 22.14 -8.24
CA ARG A 345 -9.85 22.63 -9.28
C ARG A 345 -9.37 23.85 -10.07
N ASN A 346 -8.20 24.43 -9.77
CA ASN A 346 -7.79 25.72 -10.36
C ASN A 346 -6.36 25.74 -10.95
N GLY A 347 -6.05 24.78 -11.83
CA GLY A 347 -4.95 24.89 -12.81
C GLY A 347 -3.52 24.69 -12.31
N THR A 348 -3.21 24.95 -11.03
CA THR A 348 -1.85 24.79 -10.46
C THR A 348 -1.39 23.33 -10.55
N PRO A 349 -0.31 22.99 -11.29
CA PRO A 349 0.17 21.61 -11.39
C PRO A 349 0.91 21.21 -10.12
N GLY A 350 0.18 20.65 -9.15
CA GLY A 350 0.74 20.16 -7.89
C GLY A 350 1.95 19.23 -8.09
N VAL A 351 2.98 19.39 -7.25
CA VAL A 351 4.32 18.82 -7.45
C VAL A 351 4.31 17.28 -7.60
N HIS A 352 3.29 16.60 -7.05
CA HIS A 352 3.08 15.15 -7.20
C HIS A 352 2.86 14.67 -8.64
N ARG A 353 2.33 15.49 -9.56
CA ARG A 353 2.08 15.11 -10.98
C ARG A 353 3.36 14.64 -11.71
N ARG A 354 4.56 14.99 -11.23
CA ARG A 354 5.84 14.50 -11.79
C ARG A 354 6.39 13.23 -11.13
N ARG A 355 5.98 12.87 -9.90
CA ARG A 355 6.40 11.61 -9.25
C ARG A 355 5.57 10.42 -9.71
N LEU A 356 4.23 10.53 -9.73
CA LEU A 356 3.34 9.43 -10.13
C LEU A 356 3.59 8.98 -11.59
N ARG A 357 3.75 9.93 -12.53
CA ARG A 357 4.13 9.65 -13.94
C ARG A 357 5.56 9.10 -14.15
N ARG A 358 6.36 9.00 -13.09
CA ARG A 358 7.63 8.24 -13.04
C ARG A 358 7.42 6.86 -12.42
N GLY A 359 6.67 6.75 -11.32
CA GLY A 359 6.39 5.49 -10.61
C GLY A 359 5.80 4.40 -11.52
N GLY A 360 4.70 4.69 -12.22
CA GLY A 360 4.07 3.73 -13.15
C GLY A 360 4.95 3.30 -14.33
N ARG A 361 6.09 3.97 -14.56
CA ARG A 361 7.09 3.61 -15.59
C ARG A 361 8.18 2.67 -15.06
N GLY A 362 8.34 2.56 -13.74
CA GLY A 362 9.28 1.66 -13.07
C GLY A 362 8.74 0.25 -12.80
N LEU A 363 7.44 0.02 -13.02
CA LEU A 363 6.81 -1.29 -12.86
C LEU A 363 7.08 -2.26 -14.02
N ARG A 364 7.56 -1.76 -15.17
CA ARG A 364 8.06 -2.59 -16.28
C ARG A 364 9.58 -2.71 -16.17
N GLY A 365 10.07 -3.92 -15.94
CA GLY A 365 11.52 -4.22 -15.98
C GLY A 365 12.12 -3.87 -17.34
N GLN A 366 13.25 -3.16 -17.33
CA GLN A 366 14.09 -2.94 -18.52
C GLN A 366 14.92 -4.21 -18.81
N PRO A 367 15.32 -4.43 -20.07
CA PRO A 367 16.59 -3.84 -20.51
C PRO A 367 16.41 -2.74 -21.58
N GLU A 368 17.32 -1.77 -21.58
CA GLU A 368 17.26 -0.59 -22.44
C GLU A 368 17.68 -0.87 -23.90
N ARG A 369 17.03 -0.20 -24.86
CA ARG A 369 17.72 0.64 -25.86
C ARG A 369 16.88 1.91 -26.18
N PRO A 370 17.50 3.07 -26.47
CA PRO A 370 16.81 4.35 -26.41
C PRO A 370 16.14 4.78 -27.73
N GLY A 371 14.88 5.21 -27.65
CA GLY A 371 14.17 5.89 -28.74
C GLY A 371 13.26 7.00 -28.21
N ARG A 372 13.65 8.27 -28.37
CA ARG A 372 12.77 9.41 -28.07
C ARG A 372 11.68 9.50 -29.13
N LEU A 373 10.42 9.70 -28.71
CA LEU A 373 9.47 10.53 -29.45
C LEU A 373 8.46 11.16 -28.49
N HIS A 374 8.40 12.50 -28.46
CA HIS A 374 7.23 13.23 -27.95
C HIS A 374 6.26 13.40 -29.11
N GLY A 375 4.97 13.16 -28.90
CA GLY A 375 3.95 13.41 -29.91
C GLY A 375 3.84 14.90 -30.25
N ARG A 376 4.02 15.25 -31.54
CA ARG A 376 3.70 16.59 -32.07
C ARG A 376 3.25 16.52 -33.53
N ARG A 377 2.03 17.03 -33.76
CA ARG A 377 1.45 17.51 -35.02
C ARG A 377 1.21 16.47 -36.12
N GLY A 378 0.01 16.53 -36.71
CA GLY A 378 -0.28 15.93 -38.01
C GLY A 378 -0.03 16.93 -39.15
N GLY A 379 -0.05 16.41 -40.37
CA GLY A 379 0.10 17.15 -41.63
C GLY A 379 0.21 16.12 -42.76
N GLN A 380 -0.58 16.31 -43.82
CA GLN A 380 -0.67 15.39 -44.97
C GLN A 380 0.03 16.02 -46.22
N PRO A 381 0.02 15.40 -47.41
CA PRO A 381 1.19 14.72 -47.96
C PRO A 381 1.79 15.39 -49.22
N ASP A 382 2.95 14.92 -49.68
CA ASP A 382 3.28 14.90 -51.11
C ASP A 382 4.18 13.69 -51.51
N ARG A 383 4.60 13.63 -52.77
CA ARG A 383 4.81 12.40 -53.56
C ARG A 383 6.22 12.25 -54.17
N ARG A 384 6.43 11.05 -54.75
CA ARG A 384 7.30 10.67 -55.90
C ARG A 384 8.74 10.15 -55.65
N ARG A 385 8.98 8.95 -56.22
CA ARG A 385 10.23 8.45 -56.87
C ARG A 385 11.43 8.15 -55.92
N THR A 386 12.31 7.16 -56.18
CA THR A 386 12.43 6.17 -57.30
C THR A 386 13.12 4.87 -56.84
N HIS A 387 12.86 3.76 -57.55
CA HIS A 387 13.67 2.53 -57.58
C HIS A 387 14.87 2.68 -58.56
N PRO A 388 15.78 1.68 -58.77
CA PRO A 388 15.94 0.35 -58.14
C PRO A 388 17.41 0.04 -57.68
N GLN A 389 17.67 -1.19 -57.17
CA GLN A 389 18.72 -2.08 -57.71
C GLN A 389 18.61 -3.53 -57.15
N HIS A 390 19.13 -4.51 -57.90
CA HIS A 390 19.11 -5.95 -57.56
C HIS A 390 20.28 -6.37 -56.64
N VAL A 391 20.09 -7.45 -55.85
CA VAL A 391 20.83 -8.72 -56.04
C VAL A 391 19.94 -9.92 -55.64
N GLN A 392 19.91 -10.94 -56.49
CA GLN A 392 19.60 -12.36 -56.25
C GLN A 392 20.47 -13.16 -57.28
N PRO A 393 20.69 -14.51 -57.23
CA PRO A 393 19.61 -15.52 -57.33
C PRO A 393 19.94 -16.95 -56.77
N VAL A 394 19.08 -17.96 -57.08
CA VAL A 394 19.31 -19.44 -57.00
C VAL A 394 19.47 -20.03 -55.57
N ALA A 395 18.85 -21.12 -55.10
CA ALA A 395 17.92 -22.19 -55.55
C ALA A 395 17.37 -22.89 -54.26
N GLN A 396 16.49 -23.92 -54.18
CA GLN A 396 15.43 -24.62 -54.94
C GLN A 396 14.72 -25.54 -53.90
N GLY A 397 13.58 -26.21 -54.12
CA GLY A 397 12.61 -26.30 -55.22
C GLY A 397 11.38 -27.12 -54.77
N ALA A 398 10.24 -27.02 -55.46
CA ALA A 398 8.98 -27.75 -55.17
C ALA A 398 8.78 -28.93 -56.15
N PRO A 399 7.73 -29.78 -56.01
CA PRO A 399 6.35 -29.42 -56.42
C PRO A 399 5.27 -30.02 -55.44
N GLU A 400 3.95 -30.11 -55.69
CA GLU A 400 3.10 -29.70 -56.82
C GLU A 400 1.69 -29.17 -56.40
N LEU A 401 0.63 -30.00 -56.49
CA LEU A 401 -0.83 -29.73 -56.46
C LEU A 401 -1.54 -30.72 -55.46
N LEU A 402 -2.86 -30.79 -55.21
CA LEU A 402 -4.06 -30.40 -55.98
C LEU A 402 -5.33 -30.18 -55.08
N LEU A 403 -6.02 -29.05 -55.28
CA LEU A 403 -7.48 -28.75 -55.28
C LEU A 403 -8.58 -29.49 -54.44
N GLN A 404 -9.70 -28.75 -54.18
CA GLN A 404 -11.11 -29.18 -53.95
C GLN A 404 -11.54 -29.81 -52.59
N GLN A 405 -12.82 -29.79 -52.15
CA GLN A 405 -13.88 -28.74 -52.17
C GLN A 405 -15.11 -29.10 -51.27
N HIS A 406 -15.35 -28.37 -50.17
CA HIS A 406 -16.63 -28.28 -49.40
C HIS A 406 -17.34 -29.62 -48.98
N PRO A 407 -18.64 -29.69 -48.59
CA PRO A 407 -19.04 -29.60 -47.17
C PRO A 407 -20.03 -30.68 -46.67
N GLU A 408 -20.58 -30.45 -45.46
CA GLU A 408 -21.73 -31.10 -44.78
C GLU A 408 -21.55 -32.53 -44.21
N HIS A 409 -21.52 -32.61 -42.87
CA HIS A 409 -22.70 -33.03 -42.10
C HIS A 409 -22.68 -32.48 -40.67
#